data_AF-A0A4Y3TJZ3-F1
#
_entry.id   AF-A0A4Y3TJZ3-F1
#
_cell.length_a   1.000
_cell.length_b   1.000
_cell.length_c   1.000
_cell.angle_alpha   90.00
_cell.angle_beta   90.00
_cell.angle_gamma   90.00
#
_symmetry.space_group_name_H-M   'P 1'
#
loop_
_entity.id
_entity.type
_entity.pdbx_description
1 polymer ?
#
loop_
_entity_poly.entity_id
_entity_poly.type
_entity_poly.pdbx_seq_one_letter_code
_entity_poly.pdbx_strand_id
1 'polypeptide(L)'
;MNAIAIRQRLGLPEDAPDTDLTGALQEVLSYLTSLDRPDCGVMLSGASSPADVLDAVLLSSDARLVGYRQNMMTMQRETEAMRAQIARAHSRDIVNMQAEKGYAISRPIIETLVELHMQKPDEALAIMQCLPNLKMRLSFKGQVMQVPVPEVTDK
;
A
#
# COMPACT_ATOMS: atom_id res chain seq x y z
N MET A 1 15.69 -40.06 0.88
CA MET A 1 16.51 -39.18 1.76
C MET A 1 17.12 -40.03 2.87
N ASN A 2 18.29 -39.67 3.40
CA ASN A 2 19.02 -40.48 4.38
C ASN A 2 18.52 -40.19 5.81
N ALA A 3 18.20 -41.23 6.60
CA ALA A 3 17.65 -41.10 7.96
C ALA A 3 18.55 -40.29 8.90
N ILE A 4 19.87 -40.35 8.67
CA ILE A 4 20.89 -39.59 9.39
C ILE A 4 20.67 -38.08 9.23
N ALA A 5 20.33 -37.61 8.02
CA ALA A 5 20.10 -36.19 7.75
C ALA A 5 18.83 -35.66 8.43
N ILE A 6 17.84 -36.53 8.66
CA ILE A 6 16.60 -36.18 9.36
C ILE A 6 16.86 -36.07 10.87
N ARG A 7 17.62 -37.02 11.45
CA ARG A 7 18.03 -36.98 12.87
C ARG A 7 18.82 -35.72 13.20
N GLN A 8 19.80 -35.36 12.38
CA GLN A 8 20.58 -34.13 12.55
C GLN A 8 19.70 -32.86 12.55
N ARG A 9 18.70 -32.79 11.67
CA ARG A 9 17.79 -31.64 11.59
C ARG A 9 16.84 -31.53 12.78
N LEU A 10 16.52 -32.66 13.41
CA LEU A 10 15.70 -32.71 14.63
C LEU A 10 16.53 -32.56 15.91
N GLY A 11 17.85 -32.36 15.79
CA GLY A 11 18.76 -32.24 16.94
C GLY A 11 18.98 -33.56 17.69
N LEU A 12 18.64 -34.69 17.08
CA LEU A 12 18.82 -36.02 17.66
C LEU A 12 20.23 -36.56 17.35
N PRO A 13 20.86 -37.32 18.27
CA PRO A 13 22.13 -37.98 18.01
C PRO A 13 22.00 -38.96 16.84
N GLU A 14 23.06 -39.13 16.04
CA GLU A 14 23.03 -39.96 14.83
C GLU A 14 22.65 -41.42 15.10
N ASP A 15 22.96 -41.92 16.31
CA ASP A 15 22.66 -43.28 16.77
C ASP A 15 21.35 -43.38 17.57
N ALA A 16 20.52 -42.33 17.59
CA ALA A 16 19.24 -42.38 18.30
C ALA A 16 18.39 -43.56 17.79
N PRO A 17 17.74 -44.32 18.70
CA PRO A 17 16.83 -45.38 18.28
C PRO A 17 15.66 -44.77 17.51
N ASP A 18 15.12 -45.54 16.56
CA ASP A 18 14.02 -45.07 15.71
C ASP A 18 12.77 -44.65 16.51
N THR A 19 12.61 -45.16 17.73
CA THR A 19 11.57 -44.73 18.67
C THR A 19 11.68 -43.26 19.04
N ASP A 20 12.89 -42.75 19.22
CA ASP A 20 13.14 -41.36 19.61
C ASP A 20 12.98 -40.44 18.41
N LEU A 21 13.33 -40.92 17.21
CA LEU A 21 13.03 -40.23 15.95
C LEU A 21 11.52 -40.13 15.73
N THR A 22 10.77 -41.20 15.95
CA THR A 22 9.30 -41.17 15.84
C THR A 22 8.67 -40.27 16.90
N GLY A 23 9.18 -40.29 18.13
CA GLY A 23 8.70 -39.43 19.22
C GLY A 23 8.91 -37.95 18.92
N ALA A 24 10.12 -37.57 18.49
CA ALA A 24 10.43 -36.19 18.13
C ALA A 24 9.61 -35.69 16.93
N LEU A 25 9.42 -36.53 15.91
CA LEU A 25 8.55 -36.19 14.77
C LEU A 25 7.09 -36.02 15.22
N GLN A 26 6.60 -36.88 16.12
CA GLN A 26 5.25 -36.80 16.64
C GLN A 26 5.03 -35.58 17.55
N GLU A 27 6.04 -35.16 18.30
CA GLU A 27 6.02 -33.92 19.08
C GLU A 27 5.96 -32.69 18.17
N VAL A 28 6.79 -32.64 17.12
CA VAL A 28 6.77 -31.57 16.12
C VAL A 28 5.42 -31.51 15.41
N LEU A 29 4.82 -32.66 15.06
CA LEU A 29 3.46 -32.72 14.50
C LEU A 29 2.41 -32.20 15.49
N SER A 30 2.51 -32.56 16.76
CA SER A 30 1.58 -32.10 17.80
C SER A 30 1.63 -30.58 17.99
N TYR A 31 2.83 -30.01 17.92
CA TYR A 31 3.04 -28.58 17.97
C TYR A 31 2.47 -27.88 16.72
N LEU A 32 2.72 -28.43 15.54
CA LEU A 32 2.19 -27.90 14.29
C LEU A 32 0.65 -27.99 14.22
N THR A 33 0.06 -29.11 14.61
CA THR A 33 -1.41 -29.27 14.68
C THR A 33 -2.05 -28.36 15.71
N SER A 34 -1.36 -28.05 16.82
CA SER A 34 -1.84 -27.04 17.78
C SER A 34 -1.79 -25.60 17.23
N LEU A 35 -0.89 -25.33 16.30
CA LEU A 35 -0.79 -24.07 15.55
C LEU A 35 -1.76 -24.00 14.35
N ASP A 36 -2.45 -25.09 14.04
CA ASP A 36 -3.26 -25.29 12.83
C ASP A 36 -4.72 -25.62 13.18
N ARG A 37 -5.50 -24.59 13.53
CA ARG A 37 -6.90 -24.54 13.12
C ARG A 37 -7.01 -23.34 12.17
N PRO A 38 -7.27 -23.56 10.87
CA PRO A 38 -8.38 -24.40 10.38
C PRO A 38 -8.04 -25.34 9.20
N ASP A 39 -8.78 -26.45 9.13
CA ASP A 39 -9.18 -27.17 7.90
C ASP A 39 -8.10 -27.60 6.89
N CYS A 40 -7.06 -28.31 7.31
CA CYS A 40 -6.32 -29.21 6.43
C CYS A 40 -6.32 -30.61 7.05
N GLY A 41 -7.21 -31.47 6.55
CA GLY A 41 -7.40 -32.84 7.02
C GLY A 41 -6.17 -33.71 6.75
N VAL A 42 -5.22 -33.69 7.68
CA VAL A 42 -4.12 -34.65 7.73
C VAL A 42 -4.63 -35.88 8.49
N MET A 43 -5.38 -36.73 7.82
CA MET A 43 -5.76 -38.05 8.34
C MET A 43 -4.55 -38.99 8.29
N LEU A 44 -3.66 -38.89 9.28
CA LEU A 44 -2.62 -39.88 9.50
C LEU A 44 -3.23 -41.03 10.31
N SER A 45 -3.60 -42.10 9.63
CA SER A 45 -3.95 -43.36 10.29
C SER A 45 -2.69 -43.97 10.92
N GLY A 46 -2.85 -44.66 12.05
CA GLY A 46 -1.77 -45.16 12.93
C GLY A 46 -0.79 -46.19 12.34
N ALA A 47 -0.73 -46.32 11.01
CA ALA A 47 0.20 -47.17 10.26
C ALA A 47 1.08 -46.39 9.27
N SER A 48 1.07 -45.06 9.31
CA SER A 48 1.83 -44.22 8.37
C SER A 48 3.32 -44.27 8.65
N SER A 49 4.16 -44.46 7.62
CA SER A 49 5.61 -44.49 7.81
C SER A 49 6.15 -43.08 8.14
N PRO A 50 7.30 -42.95 8.82
CA PRO A 50 7.90 -41.65 9.14
C PRO A 50 8.17 -40.79 7.90
N ALA A 51 8.41 -41.42 6.74
CA ALA A 51 8.59 -40.74 5.47
C ALA A 51 7.28 -40.11 4.96
N ASP A 52 6.17 -40.83 5.03
CA ASP A 52 4.85 -40.34 4.57
C ASP A 52 4.37 -39.14 5.40
N VAL A 53 4.67 -39.18 6.70
CA VAL A 53 4.39 -38.08 7.64
C VAL A 53 5.19 -36.82 7.29
N LEU A 54 6.48 -36.98 6.98
CA LEU A 54 7.34 -35.88 6.58
C LEU A 54 6.91 -35.29 5.24
N ASP A 55 6.56 -36.12 4.26
CA ASP A 55 6.08 -35.66 2.96
C ASP A 55 4.77 -34.85 3.09
N ALA A 56 3.85 -35.28 3.97
CA ALA A 56 2.63 -34.52 4.26
C ALA A 56 2.91 -33.17 4.94
N VAL A 57 3.90 -33.11 5.84
CA VAL A 57 4.33 -31.86 6.49
C VAL A 57 5.00 -30.91 5.49
N LEU A 58 5.82 -31.45 4.59
CA LEU A 58 6.46 -30.66 3.55
C LEU A 58 5.43 -30.11 2.55
N LEU A 59 4.48 -30.93 2.10
CA LEU A 59 3.41 -30.51 1.19
C LEU A 59 2.55 -29.37 1.80
N SER A 60 2.18 -29.50 3.07
CA SER A 60 1.40 -28.48 3.77
C SER A 60 2.20 -27.20 4.01
N SER A 61 3.49 -27.32 4.30
CA SER A 61 4.40 -26.17 4.42
C SER A 61 4.55 -25.42 3.09
N ASP A 62 4.72 -26.14 1.98
CA ASP A 62 4.83 -25.55 0.64
C ASP A 62 3.53 -24.83 0.23
N ALA A 63 2.38 -25.45 0.49
CA ALA A 63 1.08 -24.82 0.24
C ALA A 63 0.90 -23.50 1.03
N ARG A 64 1.31 -23.49 2.31
CA ARG A 64 1.28 -22.29 3.16
C ARG A 64 2.22 -21.21 2.65
N LEU A 65 3.44 -21.57 2.25
CA LEU A 65 4.41 -20.62 1.67
C LEU A 65 3.90 -19.97 0.39
N VAL A 66 3.22 -20.75 -0.47
CA VAL A 66 2.54 -20.20 -1.67
C VAL A 66 1.44 -19.22 -1.27
N GLY A 67 0.62 -19.56 -0.26
CA GLY A 67 -0.42 -18.67 0.28
C GLY A 67 0.15 -17.36 0.84
N TYR A 68 1.21 -17.42 1.66
CA TYR A 68 1.87 -16.23 2.19
C TYR A 68 2.47 -15.36 1.08
N ARG A 69 3.10 -15.96 0.07
CA ARG A 69 3.64 -15.22 -1.08
C ARG A 69 2.53 -14.50 -1.85
N GLN A 70 1.40 -15.16 -2.06
CA GLN A 70 0.25 -14.54 -2.73
C GLN A 70 -0.29 -13.36 -1.90
N ASN A 71 -0.41 -13.52 -0.58
CA ASN A 71 -0.86 -12.45 0.32
C ASN A 71 0.11 -11.26 0.31
N MET A 72 1.42 -11.51 0.35
CA MET A 72 2.45 -10.47 0.25
C MET A 72 2.35 -9.70 -1.07
N MET A 73 2.12 -10.39 -2.19
CA MET A 73 1.92 -9.75 -3.51
C MET A 73 0.66 -8.88 -3.54
N THR A 74 -0.45 -9.37 -2.96
CA THR A 74 -1.70 -8.59 -2.87
C THR A 74 -1.51 -7.36 -2.01
N MET A 75 -0.94 -7.52 -0.82
CA MET A 75 -0.65 -6.42 0.09
C MET A 75 0.29 -5.39 -0.56
N GLN A 76 1.30 -5.84 -1.31
CA GLN A 76 2.19 -4.94 -2.05
C GLN A 76 1.40 -4.10 -3.06
N ARG A 77 0.52 -4.71 -3.87
CA ARG A 77 -0.33 -3.98 -4.82
C ARG A 77 -1.25 -2.97 -4.12
N GLU A 78 -1.83 -3.35 -2.99
CA GLU A 78 -2.68 -2.45 -2.19
C GLU A 78 -1.88 -1.26 -1.65
N THR A 79 -0.65 -1.48 -1.16
CA THR A 79 0.22 -0.39 -0.69
C THR A 79 0.64 0.56 -1.81
N GLU A 80 0.91 0.04 -3.00
CA GLU A 80 1.22 0.84 -4.20
C GLU A 80 0.00 1.68 -4.62
N ALA A 81 -1.20 1.09 -4.61
CA ALA A 81 -2.44 1.79 -4.90
C ALA A 81 -2.71 2.90 -3.87
N MET A 82 -2.54 2.64 -2.58
CA MET A 82 -2.67 3.65 -1.53
C MET A 82 -1.66 4.78 -1.68
N ARG A 83 -0.40 4.48 -2.00
CA ARG A 83 0.61 5.52 -2.27
C ARG A 83 0.21 6.40 -3.45
N ALA A 84 -0.30 5.81 -4.54
CA ALA A 84 -0.79 6.58 -5.67
C ALA A 84 -1.97 7.50 -5.30
N GLN A 85 -2.90 7.02 -4.46
CA GLN A 85 -4.01 7.82 -3.96
C GLN A 85 -3.54 8.99 -3.08
N ILE A 86 -2.60 8.75 -2.17
CA ILE A 86 -2.01 9.80 -1.32
C ILE A 86 -1.31 10.86 -2.16
N ALA A 87 -0.51 10.45 -3.15
CA ALA A 87 0.19 11.37 -4.05
C ALA A 87 -0.80 12.24 -4.85
N ARG A 88 -1.92 11.65 -5.30
CA ARG A 88 -2.99 12.36 -6.00
C ARG A 88 -3.71 13.35 -5.09
N ALA A 89 -4.05 12.94 -3.86
CA ALA A 89 -4.69 13.80 -2.87
C ALA A 89 -3.81 15.00 -2.53
N HIS A 90 -2.54 14.76 -2.20
CA HIS A 90 -1.56 15.82 -1.92
C HIS A 90 -1.42 16.81 -3.08
N SER A 91 -1.32 16.31 -4.32
CA SER A 91 -1.25 17.16 -5.52
C SER A 91 -2.53 18.00 -5.69
N ARG A 92 -3.69 17.42 -5.38
CA ARG A 92 -4.99 18.12 -5.43
C ARG A 92 -5.11 19.22 -4.39
N ASP A 93 -4.60 18.99 -3.18
CA ASP A 93 -4.57 20.01 -2.13
C ASP A 93 -3.70 21.21 -2.50
N ILE A 94 -2.54 20.97 -3.13
CA ILE A 94 -1.68 22.05 -3.64
C ILE A 94 -2.39 22.87 -4.72
N VAL A 95 -3.01 22.20 -5.70
CA VAL A 95 -3.73 22.89 -6.78
C VAL A 95 -4.93 23.67 -6.24
N ASN A 96 -5.68 23.11 -5.30
CA ASN A 96 -6.80 23.79 -4.65
C ASN A 96 -6.34 25.01 -3.82
N MET A 97 -5.24 24.91 -3.07
CA MET A 97 -4.65 26.05 -2.37
C MET A 97 -4.29 27.19 -3.33
N GLN A 98 -3.80 26.87 -4.53
CA GLN A 98 -3.54 27.90 -5.55
C GLN A 98 -4.86 28.47 -6.09
N ALA A 99 -5.88 27.64 -6.34
CA ALA A 99 -7.19 28.15 -6.76
C ALA A 99 -7.78 29.13 -5.72
N GLU A 100 -7.65 28.82 -4.43
CA GLU A 100 -8.10 29.68 -3.32
C GLU A 100 -7.33 31.01 -3.24
N LYS A 101 -6.07 31.06 -3.67
CA LYS A 101 -5.29 32.31 -3.79
C LYS A 101 -5.81 33.26 -4.87
N GLY A 102 -6.82 32.84 -5.65
CA GLY A 102 -7.52 33.68 -6.61
C GLY A 102 -7.06 33.50 -8.06
N TYR A 103 -6.26 32.48 -8.34
CA TYR A 103 -5.88 32.13 -9.72
C TYR A 103 -7.08 31.59 -10.50
N ALA A 104 -7.11 31.85 -11.81
CA ALA A 104 -8.16 31.40 -12.74
C ALA A 104 -8.11 29.88 -13.01
N ILE A 105 -8.26 29.07 -11.96
CA ILE A 105 -8.19 27.60 -12.05
C ILE A 105 -9.62 27.05 -12.07
N SER A 106 -10.08 26.60 -13.23
CA SER A 106 -11.38 25.96 -13.41
C SER A 106 -11.30 24.45 -13.06
N ARG A 107 -12.43 23.82 -12.74
CA ARG A 107 -12.49 22.36 -12.43
C ARG A 107 -11.74 21.45 -13.42
N PRO A 108 -11.88 21.58 -14.76
CA PRO A 108 -11.13 20.74 -15.69
C PRO A 108 -9.62 21.03 -15.70
N ILE A 109 -9.21 22.26 -15.37
CA ILE A 109 -7.80 22.64 -15.22
C ILE A 109 -7.21 22.05 -13.92
N ILE A 110 -8.02 21.88 -12.87
CA ILE A 110 -7.57 21.24 -11.61
C ILE A 110 -7.10 19.82 -11.90
N GLU A 111 -7.90 19.03 -12.61
CA GLU A 111 -7.59 17.61 -12.83
C GLU A 111 -6.33 17.43 -13.68
N THR A 112 -6.17 18.24 -14.72
CA THR A 112 -4.96 18.24 -15.57
C THR A 112 -3.72 18.75 -14.81
N LEU A 113 -3.86 19.77 -13.96
CA LEU A 113 -2.76 20.24 -13.11
C LEU A 113 -2.38 19.22 -12.03
N VAL A 114 -3.34 18.47 -11.49
CA VAL A 114 -3.08 17.38 -10.53
C VAL A 114 -2.29 16.27 -11.19
N GLU A 115 -2.69 15.83 -12.38
CA GLU A 115 -1.97 14.82 -13.15
C GLU A 115 -0.55 15.31 -13.51
N LEU A 116 -0.42 16.56 -13.95
CA LEU A 116 0.86 17.17 -14.24
C LEU A 116 1.73 17.27 -12.98
N HIS A 117 1.17 17.67 -11.84
CA HIS A 117 1.89 17.80 -10.57
C HIS A 117 2.37 16.44 -10.04
N MET A 118 1.62 15.37 -10.29
CA MET A 118 2.05 14.00 -9.97
C MET A 118 3.26 13.55 -10.81
N GLN A 119 3.37 14.02 -12.06
CA GLN A 119 4.47 13.65 -12.96
C GLN A 119 5.67 14.59 -12.82
N LYS A 120 5.42 15.88 -12.66
CA LYS A 120 6.38 16.98 -12.69
C LYS A 120 5.91 18.13 -11.78
N PRO A 121 6.24 18.10 -10.49
CA PRO A 121 5.74 19.08 -9.53
C PRO A 121 6.21 20.51 -9.84
N ASP A 122 7.47 20.69 -10.24
CA ASP A 122 8.05 22.02 -10.47
C ASP A 122 7.43 22.73 -11.69
N GLU A 123 7.21 22.00 -12.79
CA GLU A 123 6.55 22.53 -14.00
C GLU A 123 5.10 22.91 -13.70
N ALA A 124 4.39 22.08 -12.94
CA ALA A 124 3.01 22.37 -12.54
C ALA A 124 2.92 23.62 -11.66
N LEU A 125 3.86 23.80 -10.72
CA LEU A 125 3.95 25.01 -9.88
C LEU A 125 4.25 26.26 -10.70
N ALA A 126 5.16 26.19 -11.67
CA ALA A 126 5.46 27.31 -12.56
C ALA A 126 4.21 27.73 -13.36
N ILE A 127 3.49 26.76 -13.95
CA ILE A 127 2.25 27.03 -14.70
C ILE A 127 1.20 27.66 -13.78
N MET A 128 1.00 27.13 -12.57
CA MET A 128 0.04 27.68 -11.60
C MET A 128 0.34 29.13 -11.24
N GLN A 129 1.62 29.51 -11.10
CA GLN A 129 2.03 30.88 -10.78
C GLN A 129 1.88 31.85 -11.96
N CYS A 130 1.97 31.34 -13.20
CA CYS A 130 1.77 32.15 -14.41
C CYS A 130 0.29 32.43 -14.72
N LEU A 131 -0.66 31.80 -14.03
CA LEU A 131 -2.08 32.05 -14.24
C LEU A 131 -2.49 33.46 -13.77
N PRO A 132 -3.46 34.10 -14.43
CA PRO A 132 -3.93 35.41 -14.01
C PRO A 132 -4.64 35.33 -12.66
N ASN A 133 -4.28 36.21 -11.73
CA ASN A 133 -4.97 36.36 -10.45
C ASN A 133 -6.24 37.19 -10.64
N LEU A 134 -7.40 36.54 -10.56
CA LEU A 134 -8.72 37.15 -10.77
C LEU A 134 -9.15 38.02 -9.58
N LYS A 135 -8.67 37.75 -8.36
CA LYS A 135 -8.96 38.59 -7.18
C LYS A 135 -8.40 40.00 -7.33
N MET A 136 -7.20 40.13 -7.93
CA MET A 136 -6.58 41.44 -8.20
C MET A 136 -7.34 42.25 -9.27
N ARG A 137 -7.95 41.58 -10.26
CA ARG A 137 -8.70 42.27 -11.33
C ARG A 137 -10.05 42.83 -10.89
N LEU A 138 -10.68 42.26 -9.85
CA LEU A 138 -11.94 42.77 -9.33
C LEU A 138 -11.77 44.05 -8.48
N SER A 139 -10.56 44.33 -7.98
CA SER A 139 -10.29 45.56 -7.22
C SER A 139 -10.23 46.83 -8.07
N PHE A 140 -10.12 46.72 -9.41
CA PHE A 140 -9.94 47.89 -10.29
C PHE A 140 -11.25 48.50 -10.83
N LYS A 141 -12.42 47.94 -10.51
CA LYS A 141 -13.73 48.47 -10.95
C LYS A 141 -14.51 49.24 -9.85
N GLY A 142 -13.79 49.76 -8.84
CA GLY A 142 -14.38 50.49 -7.71
C GLY A 142 -13.96 51.95 -7.53
N GLN A 143 -13.17 52.53 -8.43
CA GLN A 143 -12.93 53.98 -8.41
C GLN A 143 -14.01 54.68 -9.23
N VAL A 144 -15.06 55.11 -8.53
CA VAL A 144 -15.93 56.19 -9.00
C VAL A 144 -15.06 57.43 -9.10
N MET A 145 -14.64 57.79 -10.32
CA MET A 145 -14.15 59.14 -10.57
C MET A 145 -15.34 60.07 -10.34
N GLN A 146 -15.40 60.69 -9.15
CA GLN A 146 -16.19 61.90 -8.96
C GLN A 146 -15.62 62.96 -9.91
N VAL A 147 -16.34 63.20 -11.01
CA VAL A 147 -16.15 64.38 -11.82
C VAL A 147 -16.58 65.56 -10.95
N PRO A 148 -15.72 66.55 -10.67
CA PRO A 148 -16.13 67.73 -9.93
C PRO A 148 -17.17 68.48 -10.77
N VAL A 149 -18.39 68.57 -10.24
CA VAL A 149 -19.45 69.42 -10.79
C VAL A 149 -19.01 70.87 -10.56
N PRO A 150 -18.88 71.71 -11.62
CA PRO A 150 -18.60 73.12 -11.41
C PRO A 150 -19.83 73.79 -10.75
N GLU A 151 -19.61 74.40 -9.58
CA GLU A 151 -20.57 75.29 -8.94
C GLU A 151 -20.92 76.42 -9.92
N VAL A 152 -22.16 76.42 -10.41
CA VAL A 152 -22.73 77.58 -11.09
C VAL A 152 -23.08 78.58 -9.99
N THR A 153 -22.19 79.53 -9.76
CA THR A 153 -22.47 80.71 -8.95
C THR A 153 -23.45 81.62 -9.71
N ASP A 154 -24.67 81.72 -9.20
CA ASP A 154 -25.63 82.78 -9.53
C ASP A 154 -25.01 84.16 -9.26
N LYS A 155 -24.90 85.00 -10.30
CA LYS A 155 -25.05 86.47 -10.26
C LYS A 155 -25.43 87.02 -11.63
#